data_AF-A0A2E4QWA9-F1
#
_entry.id   AF-A0A2E4QWA9-F1
#
_cell.length_a   1.000
_cell.length_b   1.000
_cell.length_c   1.000
_cell.angle_alpha   90.00
_cell.angle_beta   90.00
_cell.angle_gamma   90.00
#
_symmetry.space_group_name_H-M   'P 1'
#
loop_
_entity.id
_entity.type
_entity.pdbx_description
1 polymer ?
#
loop_
_entity_poly.entity_id
_entity_poly.type
_entity_poly.pdbx_seq_one_letter_code
_entity_poly.pdbx_strand_id
1 'polypeptide(L)'
;MVQQFIQVVIMAKYTPIETKLSELWRNEFRASFAEIESFIDAPLPASARTHREWWANETGGSHVQARAWMNAGWNVSAVDLAKEWVIFRRQLTHKIWGIAA
;
A
#
# COMPACT_ATOMS: atom_id res chain seq x y z
N MET A 1 -23.90 0.17 -13.37
CA MET A 1 -22.65 -0.45 -13.88
C MET A 1 -21.68 0.62 -14.42
N VAL A 2 -21.22 1.56 -13.59
CA VAL A 2 -20.17 2.55 -13.97
C VAL A 2 -19.07 2.70 -12.90
N GLN A 3 -19.11 1.93 -11.81
CA GLN A 3 -18.11 1.99 -10.73
C GLN A 3 -16.86 1.14 -10.97
N GLN A 4 -16.84 0.27 -11.98
CA GLN A 4 -15.71 -0.63 -12.22
C GLN A 4 -14.50 0.06 -12.87
N PHE A 5 -14.71 1.09 -13.71
CA PHE A 5 -13.64 1.70 -14.51
C PHE A 5 -12.72 2.64 -13.71
N ILE A 6 -13.27 3.37 -12.73
CA ILE A 6 -12.47 4.31 -11.91
C ILE A 6 -11.49 3.53 -11.00
N GLN A 7 -11.89 2.38 -10.49
CA GLN A 7 -11.04 1.55 -9.63
C GLN A 7 -9.83 0.97 -10.38
N VAL A 8 -9.98 0.60 -11.65
CA VAL A 8 -8.89 0.04 -12.47
C VAL A 8 -7.78 1.06 -12.74
N VAL A 9 -8.14 2.32 -13.03
CA VAL A 9 -7.16 3.39 -13.28
C VAL A 9 -6.41 3.79 -12.00
N ILE A 10 -7.10 3.80 -10.85
CA ILE A 10 -6.47 4.13 -9.57
C ILE A 10 -5.60 2.97 -9.05
N MET A 11 -6.00 1.71 -9.28
CA MET A 11 -5.14 0.54 -9.03
C MET A 11 -3.85 0.61 -9.85
N ALA A 12 -3.92 0.99 -11.14
CA ALA A 12 -2.76 1.10 -12.02
C ALA A 12 -1.69 2.08 -11.52
N LYS A 13 -2.11 3.16 -10.83
CA LYS A 13 -1.20 4.16 -10.26
C LYS A 13 -0.34 3.61 -9.10
N TYR A 14 -0.87 2.65 -8.34
CA TYR A 14 -0.16 2.06 -7.18
C TYR A 14 0.40 0.66 -7.46
N THR A 15 0.18 0.11 -8.66
CA THR A 15 0.79 -1.15 -9.12
C THR A 15 2.32 -1.20 -8.97
N PRO A 16 3.09 -0.10 -9.17
CA PRO A 16 4.54 -0.13 -8.95
C PRO A 16 4.94 -0.47 -7.50
N ILE A 17 4.16 -0.01 -6.50
CA ILE A 17 4.37 -0.38 -5.09
C ILE A 17 4.14 -1.88 -4.90
N GLU A 18 3.10 -2.43 -5.51
CA GLU A 18 2.77 -3.85 -5.40
C GLU A 18 3.89 -4.74 -5.94
N THR A 19 4.38 -4.46 -7.15
CA THR A 19 5.51 -5.19 -7.75
C THR A 19 6.76 -5.11 -6.88
N LYS A 20 7.13 -3.90 -6.44
CA LYS A 20 8.37 -3.69 -5.67
C LYS A 20 8.33 -4.42 -4.34
N LEU A 21 7.21 -4.34 -3.63
CA LEU A 21 7.02 -5.04 -2.36
C LEU A 21 6.96 -6.56 -2.56
N SER A 22 6.44 -7.07 -3.67
CA SER A 22 6.41 -8.50 -3.96
C SER A 22 7.83 -9.08 -4.16
N GLU A 23 8.72 -8.33 -4.79
CA GLU A 23 10.12 -8.71 -5.09
C GLU A 23 11.04 -8.68 -3.87
N LEU A 24 10.63 -8.04 -2.76
CA LEU A 24 11.46 -7.96 -1.56
C LEU A 24 11.41 -9.28 -0.77
N TRP A 25 12.54 -9.98 -0.69
CA TRP A 25 12.73 -11.19 0.15
C TRP A 25 12.87 -10.87 1.65
N ARG A 26 12.34 -9.73 2.09
CA ARG A 26 12.41 -9.23 3.47
C ARG A 26 11.02 -9.24 4.09
N ASN A 27 10.98 -9.32 5.41
CA ASN A 27 9.73 -9.28 6.19
C ASN A 27 9.39 -7.87 6.68
N GLU A 28 10.34 -6.94 6.55
CA GLU A 28 10.21 -5.55 6.97
C GLU A 28 10.92 -4.65 5.96
N PHE A 29 10.28 -3.56 5.60
CA PHE A 29 10.80 -2.56 4.68
C PHE A 29 10.46 -1.17 5.20
N ARG A 30 11.49 -0.42 5.57
CA ARG A 30 11.36 0.99 5.92
C ARG A 30 11.61 1.81 4.67
N ALA A 31 10.69 2.71 4.36
CA ALA A 31 10.82 3.66 3.27
C ALA A 31 10.51 5.07 3.77
N SER A 32 11.28 6.04 3.30
CA SER A 32 10.92 7.45 3.36
C SER A 32 9.81 7.78 2.38
N PHE A 33 9.14 8.91 2.58
CA PHE A 33 8.11 9.39 1.65
C PHE A 33 8.70 9.65 0.26
N ALA A 34 9.91 10.21 0.20
CA ALA A 34 10.61 10.43 -1.06
C ALA A 34 10.94 9.12 -1.81
N GLU A 35 11.32 8.05 -1.11
CA GLU A 35 11.53 6.73 -1.74
C GLU A 35 10.21 6.18 -2.30
N ILE A 36 9.10 6.34 -1.58
CA ILE A 36 7.78 5.93 -2.05
C ILE A 36 7.36 6.72 -3.28
N GLU A 37 7.55 8.04 -3.28
CA GLU A 37 7.29 8.93 -4.42
C GLU A 37 8.09 8.50 -5.65
N SER A 38 9.37 8.13 -5.45
CA SER A 38 10.21 7.57 -6.50
C SER A 38 9.72 6.21 -7.01
N PHE A 39 9.07 5.39 -6.17
CA PHE A 39 8.54 4.10 -6.60
C PHE A 39 7.26 4.24 -7.43
N ILE A 40 6.39 5.21 -7.10
CA ILE A 40 5.14 5.46 -7.84
C ILE A 40 5.28 6.46 -8.98
N ASP A 41 6.49 7.01 -9.16
CA ASP A 41 6.79 8.09 -10.10
C ASP A 41 5.80 9.26 -10.00
N ALA A 42 5.42 9.59 -8.76
CA ALA A 42 4.42 10.61 -8.46
C ALA A 42 4.59 11.15 -7.03
N PRO A 43 4.30 12.43 -6.78
CA PRO A 43 4.30 12.97 -5.43
C PRO A 43 3.16 12.37 -4.60
N LEU A 44 3.42 12.12 -3.32
CA LEU A 44 2.41 11.73 -2.37
C LEU A 44 1.49 12.92 -2.12
N PRO A 45 0.18 12.70 -1.98
CA PRO A 45 -0.75 13.79 -1.69
C PRO A 45 -0.41 14.42 -0.33
N ALA A 46 -0.72 15.70 -0.15
CA ALA A 46 -0.51 16.39 1.12
C ALA A 46 -1.14 15.65 2.31
N SER A 47 -2.26 14.94 2.07
CA SER A 47 -2.90 14.11 3.07
C SER A 47 -2.03 12.96 3.60
N ALA A 48 -1.14 12.39 2.79
CA ALA A 48 -0.18 11.39 3.28
C ALA A 48 0.80 11.96 4.31
N ARG A 49 1.02 13.29 4.31
CA ARG A 49 1.93 13.98 5.22
C ARG A 49 1.23 14.55 6.45
N THR A 50 -0.08 14.83 6.35
CA THR A 50 -0.85 15.43 7.45
C THR A 50 -1.73 14.43 8.21
N HIS A 51 -2.14 13.34 7.57
CA HIS A 51 -3.13 12.40 8.09
C HIS A 51 -2.53 11.01 8.28
N ARG A 52 -2.42 10.56 9.53
CA ARG A 52 -1.90 9.21 9.84
C ARG A 52 -2.84 8.12 9.33
N GLU A 53 -4.14 8.41 9.31
CA GLU A 53 -5.20 7.59 8.74
C GLU A 53 -5.00 7.29 7.25
N TRP A 54 -4.26 8.12 6.52
CA TRP A 54 -3.92 7.85 5.13
C TRP A 54 -3.11 6.54 4.98
N TRP A 55 -2.30 6.22 6.00
CA TRP A 55 -1.45 5.03 6.10
C TRP A 55 -2.14 3.85 6.81
N ALA A 56 -3.43 3.95 7.13
CA ALA A 56 -4.17 2.88 7.79
C ALA A 56 -4.33 1.66 6.86
N ASN A 57 -4.28 0.46 7.44
CA ASN A 57 -4.53 -0.80 6.72
C ASN A 57 -6.04 -1.06 6.65
N GLU A 58 -6.75 -0.40 5.74
CA GLU A 58 -8.19 -0.57 5.59
C GLU A 58 -8.55 -1.56 4.48
N THR A 59 -9.37 -2.56 4.82
CA THR A 59 -9.81 -3.64 3.92
C THR A 59 -11.19 -3.43 3.31
N GLY A 60 -11.94 -2.42 3.76
CA GLY A 60 -13.36 -2.21 3.39
C GLY A 60 -13.74 -0.82 2.89
N GLY A 61 -12.84 0.17 2.94
CA GLY A 61 -13.13 1.56 2.57
C GLY A 61 -12.65 1.98 1.18
N SER A 62 -12.99 3.21 0.79
CA SER A 62 -12.64 3.88 -0.48
C SER A 62 -11.14 4.17 -0.66
N HIS A 63 -10.29 3.74 0.27
CA HIS A 63 -8.87 4.06 0.36
C HIS A 63 -8.03 3.12 -0.50
N VAL A 64 -8.00 3.42 -1.81
CA VAL A 64 -7.33 2.60 -2.84
C VAL A 64 -5.82 2.41 -2.58
N GLN A 65 -5.17 3.34 -1.87
CA GLN A 65 -3.75 3.25 -1.53
C GLN A 65 -3.44 2.08 -0.58
N ALA A 66 -4.32 1.82 0.41
CA ALA A 66 -4.12 0.73 1.37
C ALA A 66 -4.16 -0.63 0.68
N ARG A 67 -5.02 -0.75 -0.32
CA ARG A 67 -5.17 -1.96 -1.12
C ARG A 67 -3.89 -2.34 -1.87
N ALA A 68 -3.05 -1.38 -2.24
CA ALA A 68 -1.83 -1.64 -2.99
C ALA A 68 -0.78 -2.42 -2.18
N TRP A 69 -0.45 -1.97 -0.96
CA TRP A 69 0.48 -2.72 -0.11
C TRP A 69 -0.16 -4.00 0.44
N MET A 70 -1.46 -3.98 0.75
CA MET A 70 -2.17 -5.17 1.24
C MET A 70 -2.29 -6.28 0.18
N ASN A 71 -2.52 -5.95 -1.10
CA ASN A 71 -2.49 -6.92 -2.18
C ASN A 71 -1.10 -7.53 -2.37
N ALA A 72 -0.04 -6.74 -2.18
CA ALA A 72 1.34 -7.20 -2.19
C ALA A 72 1.70 -8.13 -1.02
N GLY A 73 0.80 -8.31 -0.05
CA GLY A 73 1.03 -9.08 1.17
C GLY A 73 1.76 -8.30 2.26
N TRP A 74 1.66 -6.97 2.27
CA TRP A 74 2.30 -6.08 3.24
C TRP A 74 1.26 -5.24 3.99
N ASN A 75 1.56 -4.86 5.23
CA ASN A 75 0.79 -3.89 6.02
C ASN A 75 1.73 -2.81 6.54
N VAL A 76 1.22 -1.60 6.73
CA VAL A 76 1.92 -0.55 7.48
C VAL A 76 1.97 -0.96 8.95
N SER A 77 3.18 -1.12 9.49
CA SER A 77 3.43 -1.42 10.91
C SER A 77 3.62 -0.15 11.73
N ALA A 78 4.25 0.87 11.16
CA ALA A 78 4.49 2.16 11.81
C ALA A 78 4.67 3.25 10.76
N VAL A 79 4.30 4.47 11.11
CA VAL A 79 4.55 5.66 10.30
C VAL A 79 4.88 6.82 11.22
N ASP A 80 5.82 7.64 10.80
CA ASP A 80 6.22 8.89 11.45
C ASP A 80 6.12 10.01 10.41
N LEU A 81 5.11 10.86 10.58
CA LEU A 81 4.84 11.97 9.67
C LEU A 81 5.87 13.09 9.83
N ALA A 82 6.46 13.26 11.02
CA ALA A 82 7.41 14.34 11.29
C ALA A 82 8.79 14.03 10.68
N LYS A 83 9.17 12.76 10.67
CA LYS A 83 10.40 12.25 10.05
C LYS A 83 10.18 11.66 8.66
N GLU A 84 8.94 11.71 8.16
CA GLU A 84 8.54 11.30 6.81
C GLU A 84 8.97 9.89 6.41
N TRP A 85 8.72 8.91 7.29
CA TRP A 85 8.99 7.50 6.99
C TRP A 85 7.85 6.58 7.41
N VAL A 86 7.76 5.45 6.74
CA VAL A 86 6.82 4.36 7.03
C VAL A 86 7.57 3.02 7.05
N ILE A 87 7.12 2.12 7.91
CA ILE A 87 7.58 0.74 7.97
C ILE A 87 6.45 -0.15 7.48
N PHE A 88 6.70 -0.84 6.38
CA PHE A 88 5.88 -1.94 5.91
C PHE A 88 6.39 -3.25 6.50
N ARG A 89 5.47 -4.13 6.93
CA ARG A 89 5.77 -5.51 7.31
C ARG A 89 4.97 -6.46 6.45
N ARG A 90 5.64 -7.52 5.99
CA ARG A 90 5.01 -8.61 5.27
C ARG A 90 4.03 -9.31 6.23
N GLN A 91 2.78 -9.40 5.81
CA GLN A 91 1.81 -10.26 6.46
C GLN A 91 2.14 -11.70 6.05
N LEU A 92 2.57 -12.50 7.02
CA LEU A 92 2.59 -13.97 6.88
C LEU A 92 1.14 -14.49 6.94
N THR A 93 0.23 -13.90 6.19
CA THR A 93 -1.10 -14.46 6.02
C THR A 93 -0.97 -15.55 4.98
N HIS A 94 -0.96 -16.80 5.45
CA HIS A 94 -1.30 -17.96 4.66
C HIS A 94 -2.67 -17.68 4.00
N LYS A 95 -2.69 -17.21 2.75
CA LYS A 95 -3.91 -17.16 1.94
C LYS A 95 -4.23 -18.61 1.54
N ILE A 96 -4.76 -19.39 2.48
CA ILE A 96 -5.44 -20.63 2.14
C ILE A 96 -6.80 -20.21 1.59
N TRP A 97 -6.85 -19.89 0.29
CA TRP A 97 -8.14 -19.66 -0.35
C TRP A 97 -8.83 -21.02 -0.45
N GLY A 98 -9.95 -21.13 0.24
CA GLY A 98 -10.81 -22.31 0.23
C GLY A 98 -11.17 -22.68 -1.20
N ILE A 99 -10.73 -23.88 -1.59
CA ILE A 99 -11.49 -24.73 -2.50
C ILE A 99 -12.91 -24.85 -1.93
N ALA A 100 -13.83 -24.06 -2.46
CA ALA A 100 -15.25 -24.36 -2.34
C ALA A 100 -15.49 -25.61 -3.21
N ALA A 101 -15.70 -26.74 -2.54
CA ALA A 101 -16.24 -27.96 -3.11
C ALA A 101 -17.76 -27.83 -3.28
#